data_AF-A0A960M7I1-F1
#
_entry.id   AF-A0A960M7I1-F1
#
_cell.length_a   1.000
_cell.length_b   1.000
_cell.length_c   1.000
_cell.angle_alpha   90.00
_cell.angle_beta   90.00
_cell.angle_gamma   90.00
#
_symmetry.space_group_name_H-M   'P 1'
#
loop_
_entity.id
_entity.type
_entity.pdbx_description
1 polymer ?
#
loop_
_entity_poly.entity_id
_entity_poly.type
_entity_poly.pdbx_seq_one_letter_code
_entity_poly.pdbx_strand_id
1 'polypeptide(L)'
;MKQRKWDSKTKLRAVLEGLKGRSVAEICNSYQIQPSQYHQWKDRFLSNAESAFESKRTPSKEMRLLEENKALKALVGALTLELKKSEEEF
;
A
#
# COMPACT_ATOMS: atom_id res chain seq x y z
N MET A 1 14.69 -16.15 -16.14
CA MET A 1 14.24 -14.94 -16.86
C MET A 1 13.87 -13.86 -15.84
N LYS A 2 14.42 -12.65 -15.95
CA LYS A 2 14.21 -11.54 -15.01
C LYS A 2 12.79 -10.99 -15.23
N GLN A 3 11.89 -11.14 -14.26
CA GLN A 3 10.54 -10.59 -14.38
C GLN A 3 10.63 -9.06 -14.49
N ARG A 4 10.11 -8.51 -15.59
CA ARG A 4 9.98 -7.07 -15.77
C ARG A 4 9.02 -6.55 -14.69
N LYS A 5 9.52 -5.70 -13.80
CA LYS A 5 8.68 -5.07 -12.76
C LYS A 5 7.97 -3.87 -13.37
N TRP A 6 6.64 -3.93 -13.38
CA TRP A 6 5.79 -2.82 -13.79
C TRP A 6 5.49 -1.91 -12.60
N ASP A 7 5.70 -0.61 -12.78
CA ASP A 7 5.32 0.42 -11.82
C ASP A 7 3.79 0.53 -11.70
N SER A 8 3.30 0.90 -10.52
CA SER A 8 1.86 1.05 -10.23
C SER A 8 1.15 2.06 -11.15
N LYS A 9 1.80 3.18 -11.50
CA LYS A 9 1.29 4.19 -12.43
C LYS A 9 1.12 3.64 -13.84
N THR A 10 2.06 2.83 -14.30
CA THR A 10 1.97 2.16 -15.61
C THR A 10 0.80 1.16 -15.64
N LYS A 11 0.64 0.35 -14.59
CA LYS A 11 -0.50 -0.58 -14.47
C LYS A 11 -1.83 0.16 -14.50
N LEU A 12 -1.93 1.24 -13.72
CA LEU A 12 -3.13 2.08 -13.67
C LEU A 12 -3.47 2.65 -15.06
N ARG A 13 -2.48 3.20 -15.77
CA ARG A 13 -2.69 3.78 -17.10
C ARG A 13 -3.22 2.74 -18.09
N ALA A 14 -2.61 1.55 -18.14
CA ALA A 14 -3.04 0.48 -19.01
C ALA A 14 -4.51 0.08 -18.73
N VAL A 15 -4.88 -0.10 -17.45
CA VAL A 15 -6.25 -0.42 -17.06
C VAL A 15 -7.23 0.68 -17.47
N LEU A 16 -6.90 1.95 -17.18
CA LEU A 16 -7.74 3.10 -17.54
C LEU A 16 -7.95 3.25 -19.05
N GLU A 17 -6.91 3.00 -19.86
CA GLU A 17 -7.05 3.03 -21.32
C GLU A 17 -8.04 1.99 -21.83
N GLY A 18 -8.02 0.78 -21.26
CA GLY A 18 -8.99 -0.26 -21.63
C GLY A 18 -10.41 0.05 -21.13
N LEU A 19 -10.55 0.63 -19.94
CA LEU A 19 -11.85 1.12 -19.46
C LEU A 19 -12.41 2.28 -20.31
N LYS A 20 -11.54 3.07 -20.94
CA LYS A 20 -11.90 4.12 -21.92
C LYS A 20 -12.27 3.56 -23.29
N GLY A 21 -12.23 2.25 -23.49
CA GLY A 21 -12.65 1.59 -24.73
C GLY A 21 -11.52 1.20 -25.68
N ARG A 22 -10.25 1.39 -25.31
CA ARG A 22 -9.11 0.89 -26.11
C ARG A 22 -9.08 -0.64 -26.07
N SER A 23 -8.76 -1.29 -27.19
CA SER A 23 -8.76 -2.75 -27.24
C SER A 23 -7.65 -3.36 -26.38
N VAL A 24 -7.93 -4.53 -25.77
CA VAL A 24 -6.96 -5.25 -24.95
C VAL A 24 -5.72 -5.63 -25.77
N ALA A 25 -5.89 -5.95 -27.06
CA ALA A 25 -4.79 -6.29 -27.97
C ALA A 25 -3.82 -5.11 -28.16
N GLU A 26 -4.34 -3.90 -28.42
CA GLU A 26 -3.50 -2.70 -28.57
C GLU A 26 -2.78 -2.33 -27.28
N ILE A 27 -3.43 -2.49 -26.13
CA ILE A 27 -2.83 -2.27 -24.81
C ILE A 27 -1.71 -3.28 -24.57
N CYS A 28 -1.97 -4.57 -24.83
CA CYS A 28 -0.97 -5.63 -24.67
C CYS A 28 0.27 -5.38 -25.54
N ASN A 29 0.07 -4.94 -26.79
CA ASN A 29 1.16 -4.57 -27.68
C ASN A 29 1.93 -3.33 -27.20
N SER A 30 1.21 -2.27 -26.81
CA SER A 30 1.83 -0.99 -26.40
C SER A 30 2.64 -1.11 -25.12
N TYR A 31 2.09 -1.84 -24.15
CA TYR A 31 2.72 -2.07 -22.86
C TYR A 31 3.57 -3.35 -22.86
N GLN A 32 3.67 -4.09 -23.96
CA GLN A 32 4.41 -5.35 -24.05
C GLN A 32 4.07 -6.32 -22.90
N ILE A 33 2.76 -6.50 -22.67
CA ILE A 33 2.21 -7.40 -21.65
C ILE A 33 1.36 -8.47 -22.30
N GLN A 34 1.19 -9.58 -21.59
CA GLN A 34 0.26 -10.63 -22.00
C GLN A 34 -1.18 -10.26 -21.60
N PRO A 35 -2.20 -10.70 -22.35
CA PRO A 35 -3.61 -10.45 -22.02
C PRO A 35 -3.99 -10.88 -20.60
N SER A 36 -3.49 -12.04 -20.14
CA SER A 36 -3.71 -12.54 -18.77
C SER A 36 -3.23 -11.55 -17.71
N GLN A 37 -2.09 -10.88 -17.96
CA GLN A 37 -1.54 -9.89 -17.04
C GLN A 37 -2.37 -8.60 -17.02
N TYR A 38 -2.88 -8.16 -18.17
CA TYR A 38 -3.83 -7.04 -18.24
C TYR A 38 -5.11 -7.34 -17.44
N HIS A 39 -5.71 -8.52 -17.63
CA HIS A 39 -6.91 -8.92 -16.91
C HIS A 39 -6.68 -8.97 -15.40
N GLN A 40 -5.56 -9.56 -14.96
CA GLN A 40 -5.19 -9.56 -13.55
C GLN A 40 -5.08 -8.14 -12.96
N TRP A 41 -4.52 -7.19 -13.71
CA TRP A 41 -4.44 -5.80 -13.25
C TRP A 41 -5.80 -5.13 -13.22
N LYS A 42 -6.64 -5.37 -14.22
CA LYS A 42 -8.00 -4.85 -14.29
C LYS A 42 -8.82 -5.33 -13.10
N ASP A 43 -8.78 -6.63 -12.81
CA ASP A 43 -9.55 -7.22 -11.72
C ASP A 43 -9.07 -6.67 -10.37
N ARG A 44 -7.75 -6.63 -10.15
CA ARG A 44 -7.20 -6.01 -8.93
C ARG A 44 -7.58 -4.53 -8.80
N PHE A 45 -7.56 -3.77 -9.89
CA PHE A 45 -7.96 -2.37 -9.86
C PHE A 45 -9.43 -2.24 -9.47
N LEU A 46 -10.33 -2.97 -10.14
CA LEU A 46 -11.77 -2.91 -9.87
C LEU A 46 -12.12 -3.36 -8.45
N SER A 47 -11.47 -4.41 -7.93
CA SER A 47 -11.69 -4.87 -6.55
C SER A 47 -11.24 -3.87 -5.47
N ASN A 48 -10.34 -2.93 -5.80
CA ASN A 48 -9.85 -1.93 -4.85
C ASN A 48 -10.32 -0.51 -5.18
N ALA A 49 -11.01 -0.30 -6.31
CA ALA A 49 -11.38 1.03 -6.79
C ALA A 49 -12.33 1.75 -5.83
N GLU A 50 -13.22 1.02 -5.15
CA GLU A 50 -14.15 1.57 -4.15
C GLU A 50 -13.41 2.28 -3.01
N SER A 51 -12.29 1.72 -2.54
CA SER A 51 -11.48 2.31 -1.47
C SER A 51 -10.92 3.71 -1.81
N ALA A 52 -10.86 4.08 -3.09
CA ALA A 52 -10.44 5.42 -3.50
C ALA A 52 -11.50 6.49 -3.20
N PHE A 53 -12.77 6.09 -3.05
CA PHE A 53 -13.90 6.97 -2.71
C PHE A 53 -14.24 6.93 -1.22
N GLU A 54 -13.70 5.98 -0.48
CA GLU A 54 -13.80 5.98 0.98
C GLU A 54 -13.03 7.18 1.55
N SER A 55 -13.76 8.07 2.21
CA SER A 55 -13.18 9.09 3.08
C SER A 55 -12.30 8.37 4.10
N LYS A 56 -11.00 8.73 4.20
CA LYS A 56 -10.05 8.27 5.23
C LYS A 56 -10.53 8.68 6.64
N ARG A 57 -11.67 8.18 7.10
CA ARG A 57 -12.14 8.34 8.49
C ARG A 57 -11.46 7.32 9.40
N THR A 58 -10.99 6.21 8.84
CA THR A 58 -10.18 5.23 9.54
C THR A 58 -8.70 5.57 9.32
N PRO A 59 -7.91 5.81 10.38
CA PRO A 59 -6.46 5.87 10.25
C PRO A 59 -5.99 4.59 9.55
N SER A 60 -5.10 4.72 8.56
CA SER A 60 -4.44 3.54 7.98
C SER A 60 -3.93 2.65 9.12
N LYS A 61 -3.98 1.33 8.94
CA LYS A 61 -3.38 0.39 9.89
C LYS A 61 -1.95 0.81 10.27
N GLU A 62 -1.18 1.34 9.32
CA GLU A 62 0.16 1.89 9.57
C GLU A 62 0.13 3.11 10.50
N MET A 63 -0.80 4.05 10.32
CA MET A 63 -0.94 5.21 11.20
C MET A 63 -1.27 4.79 12.63
N ARG A 64 -2.22 3.85 12.78
CA ARG A 64 -2.60 3.30 14.10
C ARG A 64 -1.42 2.61 14.77
N LEU A 65 -0.69 1.79 14.03
CA LEU A 65 0.51 1.13 14.53
C LEU A 65 1.63 2.13 14.87
N LEU A 66 1.74 3.23 14.13
CA LEU A 66 2.72 4.29 14.40
C LEU A 66 2.40 5.00 15.73
N GLU A 67 1.14 5.34 15.98
CA GLU A 67 0.68 5.95 17.23
C GLU A 67 0.87 5.00 18.42
N GLU A 68 0.49 3.74 18.26
CA GLU A 68 0.66 2.70 19.27
C GLU A 68 2.15 2.50 19.60
N ASN A 69 3.01 2.44 18.57
CA ASN A 69 4.46 2.31 18.77
C ASN A 69 5.05 3.53 19.51
N LYS A 70 4.55 4.74 19.22
CA LYS A 70 4.96 5.96 19.92
C LYS A 70 4.57 5.91 21.40
N ALA A 71 3.34 5.50 21.71
CA ALA A 71 2.86 5.37 23.08
C ALA A 71 3.67 4.32 23.87
N LEU A 72 3.93 3.16 23.27
CA LEU A 72 4.73 2.09 23.88
C LEU A 72 6.17 2.55 24.16
N LYS A 73 6.81 3.25 23.23
CA LYS A 73 8.17 3.79 23.43
C LYS A 73 8.24 4.78 24.58
N ALA A 74 7.23 5.65 24.72
CA ALA A 74 7.17 6.61 25.82
C ALA A 74 7.04 5.90 27.17
N LEU A 75 6.16 4.90 27.26
CA LEU A 75 5.96 4.11 28.48
C LEU A 75 7.24 3.35 28.89
N VAL A 76 7.91 2.71 27.93
CA VAL A 76 9.19 2.02 28.17
C VAL A 76 10.24 3.01 28.68
N GLY A 77 10.33 4.21 28.09
CA GLY A 77 11.23 5.26 28.57
C GLY A 77 10.95 5.68 30.01
N ALA A 78 9.68 5.91 30.35
CA ALA A 78 9.27 6.27 31.71
C ALA A 78 9.62 5.17 32.73
N LEU A 79 9.26 3.92 32.44
CA LEU A 79 9.56 2.77 33.30
C LEU A 79 11.08 2.56 33.48
N THR A 80 11.87 2.79 32.43
CA THR A 80 13.33 2.67 32.49
C THR A 80 13.94 3.73 33.41
N LEU A 81 13.40 4.95 33.40
CA LEU A 81 13.86 6.02 34.29
C LEU A 81 13.46 5.74 35.75
N GLU A 82 12.25 5.25 35.98
CA GLU A 82 11.80 4.84 37.33
C GLU A 82 12.66 3.72 37.91
N LEU A 83 12.95 2.69 37.10
CA LEU A 83 13.85 1.59 37.51
C LEU A 83 15.24 2.11 37.89
N LYS A 84 15.86 2.94 37.05
CA LYS A 84 17.17 3.53 37.36
C LYS A 84 17.16 4.37 38.63
N LYS A 85 16.11 5.17 38.84
CA LYS A 85 15.97 5.95 40.07
C LYS A 85 15.87 5.05 41.30
N SER A 86 15.11 3.96 41.20
CA SER A 86 15.02 2.99 42.29
C SER A 86 16.36 2.29 42.58
N GLU A 87 17.18 2.02 41.56
CA GLU A 87 18.51 1.43 41.71
C GLU A 87 19.52 2.40 42.36
N GLU A 88 19.37 3.71 42.13
CA GLU A 88 20.24 4.75 42.72
C GLU A 88 19.86 5.12 44.17
N GLU A 89 18.67 4.74 44.63
CA GLU A 89 18.18 4.98 46.00
C GLU A 89 18.55 3.86 47.00
N PHE A 90 19.24 2.79 46.56
CA PHE A 90 19.82 1.72 47.38
C PHE A 90 21.35 1.74 47.38
#